data_AF-A0AA40KQI4-F1
#
_entry.id   AF-A0AA40KQI4-F1
#
_cell.length_a   1.000
_cell.length_b   1.000
_cell.length_c   1.000
_cell.angle_alpha   90.00
_cell.angle_beta   90.00
_cell.angle_gamma   90.00
#
_symmetry.space_group_name_H-M   'P 1'
#
loop_
_entity.id
_entity.type
_entity.pdbx_description
1 polymer ?
#
loop_
_entity_poly.entity_id
_entity_poly.type
_entity_poly.pdbx_seq_one_letter_code
_entity_poly.pdbx_strand_id
1 'polypeptide(L)'
;MAELILDPNIRGWVFLPIVVITFLVGIIRHYVSILLASQKKVELHQVQDSQVMIRSRLLRENGQYIPKMAFISRRHFFNNEETGYFKTQKRAPVSQNPMTDPNMMTDMLKGNVTNVLPMVLIGGWINWMFSGFVTTKVPFPLTLRFKPMLQRGIELATLDAAWVSSASWYFLNVFGLRSIYTLVLGESNAADTSRLLQDQVSGAAMSMPPDPKAAFKSEWEALEIYEHNWALQGIEADLIGSQRSETSSK
;
A
#
# COMPACT_ATOMS: atom_id res chain seq x y z
N MET A 1 30.17 -10.41 27.14
CA MET A 1 30.07 -10.19 25.69
C MET A 1 31.30 -10.83 25.06
N ALA A 2 31.18 -12.02 24.47
CA ALA A 2 32.29 -12.58 23.71
C ALA A 2 32.40 -11.81 22.39
N GLU A 3 33.51 -11.10 22.18
CA GLU A 3 33.85 -10.56 20.88
C GLU A 3 34.45 -11.69 20.05
N LEU A 4 33.70 -12.16 19.04
CA LEU A 4 34.23 -13.11 18.08
C LEU A 4 35.08 -12.34 17.06
N ILE A 5 36.29 -12.83 16.83
CA ILE A 5 37.12 -12.41 15.70
C ILE A 5 36.66 -13.21 14.49
N LEU A 6 36.13 -12.52 13.48
CA LEU A 6 35.72 -13.12 12.21
C LEU A 6 36.88 -13.07 11.21
N ASP A 7 36.94 -14.06 10.30
CA ASP A 7 37.88 -14.03 9.18
C ASP A 7 37.58 -12.80 8.28
N PRO A 8 38.55 -11.90 8.02
CA PRO A 8 38.39 -10.78 7.10
C PRO A 8 37.89 -11.18 5.70
N ASN A 9 38.16 -12.40 5.24
CA ASN A 9 37.70 -12.90 3.94
C ASN A 9 36.16 -12.95 3.85
N ILE A 10 35.46 -13.19 4.96
CA ILE A 10 33.98 -13.23 4.99
C ILE A 10 33.40 -11.88 4.54
N ARG A 11 34.08 -10.77 4.85
CA ARG A 11 33.65 -9.43 4.43
C ARG A 11 33.70 -9.26 2.90
N GLY A 12 34.78 -9.74 2.27
CA GLY A 12 34.98 -9.61 0.82
C GLY A 12 34.13 -10.59 0.00
N TRP A 13 33.97 -11.83 0.49
CA TRP A 13 33.38 -12.92 -0.28
C TRP A 13 31.91 -13.21 0.03
N VAL A 14 31.40 -12.73 1.18
CA VAL A 14 30.02 -13.01 1.60
C VAL A 14 29.26 -11.72 1.84
N PHE A 15 29.78 -10.84 2.71
CA PHE A 15 29.06 -9.63 3.11
C PHE A 15 28.76 -8.70 1.93
N LEU A 16 29.80 -8.29 1.21
CA LEU A 16 29.67 -7.35 0.08
C LEU A 16 28.94 -7.96 -1.12
N PRO A 17 29.22 -9.21 -1.53
CA PRO A 17 28.46 -9.86 -2.61
C PRO A 17 26.97 -9.98 -2.33
N ILE A 18 26.55 -10.28 -1.09
CA ILE A 18 25.13 -10.32 -0.74
C ILE A 18 24.46 -8.96 -0.95
N VAL A 19 25.12 -7.86 -0.54
CA VAL A 19 24.60 -6.49 -0.77
C VAL A 19 24.44 -6.23 -2.27
N VAL A 20 25.47 -6.51 -3.07
CA VAL A 20 25.43 -6.28 -4.53
C VAL A 20 24.34 -7.12 -5.20
N ILE A 21 24.24 -8.41 -4.86
CA ILE A 21 23.21 -9.30 -5.40
C ILE A 21 21.82 -8.80 -5.03
N THR A 22 21.59 -8.44 -3.76
CA THR A 22 20.28 -7.92 -3.33
C THR A 22 19.89 -6.66 -4.09
N PHE A 23 20.84 -5.74 -4.27
CA PHE A 23 20.64 -4.48 -5.00
C PHE A 23 20.29 -4.71 -6.47
N LEU A 24 21.09 -5.50 -7.19
CA LEU A 24 20.88 -5.78 -8.62
C LEU A 24 19.58 -6.55 -8.87
N VAL A 25 19.28 -7.54 -8.02
CA VAL A 25 18.01 -8.28 -8.08
C VAL A 25 16.83 -7.33 -7.88
N GLY A 26 16.92 -6.39 -6.94
CA GLY A 26 15.89 -5.38 -6.72
C GLY A 26 15.60 -4.55 -7.97
N ILE A 27 16.66 -4.13 -8.67
CA ILE A 27 16.55 -3.37 -9.93
C ILE A 27 15.95 -4.24 -11.05
N ILE A 28 16.46 -5.46 -11.25
CA ILE A 28 15.94 -6.38 -12.27
C ILE A 28 14.46 -6.63 -12.03
N ARG A 29 14.07 -6.89 -10.78
CA ARG A 29 12.68 -7.10 -10.39
C ARG A 29 11.81 -5.90 -10.74
N HIS A 30 12.26 -4.68 -10.45
CA HIS A 30 11.52 -3.46 -10.80
C HIS A 30 11.20 -3.41 -12.29
N TYR A 31 12.20 -3.63 -13.15
CA TYR A 31 11.99 -3.62 -14.61
C TYR A 31 11.13 -4.78 -15.09
N VAL A 32 11.31 -5.98 -14.56
CA VAL A 32 10.46 -7.14 -14.89
C VAL A 32 9.02 -6.88 -14.49
N SER A 33 8.78 -6.24 -13.34
CA SER A 33 7.43 -5.87 -12.90
C SER A 33 6.78 -4.85 -13.84
N ILE A 34 7.54 -3.88 -14.37
CA ILE A 34 7.03 -2.93 -15.36
C ILE A 34 6.68 -3.65 -16.66
N LEU A 35 7.53 -4.58 -17.11
CA LEU A 35 7.29 -5.35 -18.33
C LEU A 35 6.11 -6.31 -18.23
N LEU A 36 5.87 -6.87 -17.04
CA LEU A 36 4.74 -7.77 -16.77
C LEU A 36 3.45 -7.03 -16.38
N ALA A 37 3.52 -5.72 -16.14
CA ALA A 37 2.35 -4.92 -15.83
C ALA A 37 1.41 -4.88 -17.03
N SER A 38 0.31 -5.63 -16.94
CA SER A 38 -0.75 -5.62 -17.95
C SER A 38 -1.83 -4.62 -17.56
N GLN A 39 -2.23 -3.78 -18.50
CA GLN A 39 -3.44 -2.97 -18.32
C GLN A 39 -4.66 -3.88 -18.47
N LYS A 40 -5.32 -4.18 -17.35
CA LYS A 40 -6.58 -4.93 -17.35
C LYS A 40 -7.60 -4.15 -18.18
N LYS A 41 -8.29 -4.84 -19.10
CA LYS A 41 -9.43 -4.26 -19.81
C LYS A 41 -10.49 -3.91 -18.79
N VAL A 42 -10.71 -2.62 -18.57
CA VAL A 42 -11.72 -2.15 -17.63
C VAL A 42 -13.07 -2.14 -18.35
N GLU A 43 -14.09 -2.68 -17.70
CA GLU A 43 -15.45 -2.60 -18.22
C GLU A 43 -15.96 -1.15 -18.10
N LEU A 44 -16.49 -0.62 -19.20
CA LEU A 44 -16.98 0.78 -19.25
C LEU A 44 -18.03 1.06 -18.17
N HIS A 45 -18.91 0.09 -17.90
CA HIS A 45 -19.94 0.22 -16.86
C HIS A 45 -19.34 0.29 -15.45
N GLN A 46 -18.29 -0.49 -15.18
CA GLN A 46 -17.60 -0.45 -13.89
C GLN A 46 -16.89 0.90 -13.67
N VAL A 47 -16.25 1.44 -14.71
CA VAL A 47 -15.64 2.78 -14.65
C VAL A 47 -16.72 3.83 -14.40
N GLN A 48 -17.81 3.79 -15.15
CA GLN A 48 -18.92 4.72 -14.98
C GLN A 48 -19.44 4.73 -13.54
N ASP A 49 -19.71 3.54 -12.98
CA ASP A 49 -20.22 3.39 -11.62
C ASP A 49 -19.21 3.90 -10.57
N SER A 50 -17.92 3.63 -10.76
CA SER A 50 -16.85 4.16 -9.88
C SER A 50 -16.78 5.69 -9.90
N GLN A 51 -16.89 6.31 -11.09
CA GLN A 51 -16.84 7.76 -11.25
C GLN A 51 -18.08 8.43 -10.67
N VAL A 52 -19.25 7.79 -10.80
CA VAL A 52 -20.50 8.27 -10.19
C VAL A 52 -20.40 8.22 -8.66
N MET A 53 -19.82 7.17 -8.08
CA MET A 53 -19.57 7.12 -6.63
C MET A 53 -18.62 8.23 -6.18
N ILE A 54 -17.51 8.44 -6.88
CA ILE A 54 -16.56 9.53 -6.58
C ILE A 54 -17.27 10.88 -6.66
N ARG A 55 -18.10 11.10 -7.68
CA ARG A 55 -18.89 12.32 -7.83
C ARG A 55 -19.87 12.54 -6.67
N SER A 56 -20.52 11.48 -6.18
CA SER A 56 -21.41 11.56 -5.02
C SER A 56 -20.64 11.91 -3.75
N ARG A 57 -19.48 11.28 -3.53
CA ARG A 57 -18.61 11.59 -2.41
C ARG A 57 -18.14 13.04 -2.45
N LEU A 58 -17.69 13.52 -3.61
CA LEU A 58 -17.29 14.92 -3.79
C LEU A 58 -18.46 15.89 -3.56
N LEU A 59 -19.68 15.52 -3.95
CA LEU A 59 -20.86 16.32 -3.65
C LEU A 59 -21.14 16.40 -2.13
N ARG A 60 -20.90 15.32 -1.39
CA ARG A 60 -21.06 15.28 0.07
C ARG A 60 -19.94 16.05 0.80
N GLU A 61 -18.69 15.91 0.35
CA GLU A 61 -17.53 16.55 0.99
C GLU A 61 -17.42 18.04 0.63
N ASN A 62 -17.62 18.39 -0.64
CA ASN A 62 -17.39 19.74 -1.18
C ASN A 62 -18.70 20.43 -1.61
N GLY A 63 -19.86 19.87 -1.27
CA GLY A 63 -21.17 20.43 -1.62
C GLY A 63 -21.46 21.79 -1.01
N GLN A 64 -20.71 22.19 0.02
CA GLN A 64 -20.86 23.46 0.74
C GLN A 64 -20.53 24.72 -0.08
N TYR A 65 -19.80 24.56 -1.20
CA TYR A 65 -19.39 25.68 -2.06
C TYR A 65 -20.35 25.96 -3.23
N ILE A 66 -21.34 25.09 -3.49
CA ILE A 66 -22.31 25.24 -4.59
C ILE A 66 -23.70 25.66 -4.10
N PRO A 67 -24.42 26.58 -4.78
CA PRO A 67 -25.66 27.14 -4.26
C PRO A 67 -26.62 26.10 -3.71
N LYS A 68 -27.32 26.39 -2.63
CA LYS A 68 -28.25 25.44 -1.97
C LYS A 68 -29.21 24.77 -2.96
N MET A 69 -29.77 25.53 -3.90
CA MET A 69 -30.64 25.00 -4.97
C MET A 69 -29.91 24.01 -5.90
N ALA A 70 -28.66 24.32 -6.24
CA ALA A 70 -27.80 23.49 -7.08
C ALA A 70 -27.36 22.20 -6.37
N PHE A 71 -27.17 22.25 -5.04
CA PHE A 71 -26.92 21.08 -4.22
C PHE A 71 -28.16 20.18 -4.14
N ILE A 72 -29.33 20.75 -3.82
CA ILE A 72 -30.59 20.00 -3.68
C ILE A 72 -30.96 19.30 -4.99
N SER A 73 -30.80 19.96 -6.14
CA SER A 73 -31.10 19.34 -7.45
C SER A 73 -30.18 18.16 -7.76
N ARG A 74 -28.89 18.25 -7.41
CA ARG A 74 -27.93 17.15 -7.56
C ARG A 74 -28.19 16.02 -6.57
N ARG A 75 -28.55 16.34 -5.31
CA ARG A 75 -28.98 15.35 -4.32
C ARG A 75 -30.21 14.61 -4.80
N HIS A 76 -31.20 15.32 -5.33
CA HIS A 76 -32.41 14.73 -5.89
C HIS A 76 -32.10 13.79 -7.07
N PHE A 77 -31.18 14.14 -7.97
CA PHE A 77 -30.75 13.24 -9.06
C PHE A 77 -30.17 11.91 -8.56
N PHE A 78 -29.47 11.91 -7.42
CA PHE A 78 -28.90 10.69 -6.84
C PHE A 78 -29.89 9.91 -5.98
N ASN A 79 -30.67 10.61 -5.14
CA ASN A 79 -31.46 10.00 -4.06
C ASN A 79 -32.95 9.85 -4.34
N ASN A 80 -33.49 10.39 -5.44
CA ASN A 80 -34.91 10.25 -5.76
C ASN A 80 -35.34 8.77 -5.77
N GLU A 81 -36.51 8.49 -5.18
CA GLU A 81 -36.98 7.13 -4.96
C GLU A 81 -37.31 6.36 -6.24
N GLU A 82 -37.79 7.06 -7.26
CA GLU A 82 -38.24 6.50 -8.54
C GLU A 82 -37.19 6.63 -9.66
N THR A 83 -36.45 7.75 -9.67
CA THR A 83 -35.53 8.11 -10.77
C THR A 83 -34.07 8.21 -10.35
N GLY A 84 -33.76 8.07 -9.05
CA GLY A 84 -32.41 8.22 -8.52
C GLY A 84 -31.44 7.20 -9.10
N TYR A 85 -30.23 7.65 -9.45
CA TYR A 85 -29.20 6.78 -10.03
C TYR A 85 -28.91 5.56 -9.15
N PHE A 86 -28.86 5.73 -7.82
CA PHE A 86 -28.53 4.65 -6.89
C PHE A 86 -29.63 3.60 -6.70
N LYS A 87 -30.90 3.93 -7.00
CA LYS A 87 -32.03 2.99 -6.90
C LYS A 87 -32.39 2.35 -8.24
N THR A 88 -32.24 3.07 -9.35
CA THR A 88 -32.59 2.60 -10.71
C THR A 88 -31.56 1.63 -11.29
N GLN A 89 -30.27 1.84 -10.99
CA GLN A 89 -29.17 1.03 -11.51
C GLN A 89 -29.04 -0.29 -10.72
N LYS A 90 -29.88 -1.28 -11.03
CA LYS A 90 -29.71 -2.65 -10.52
C LYS A 90 -28.63 -3.37 -11.33
N ARG A 91 -27.38 -3.27 -10.89
CA ARG A 91 -26.31 -4.13 -11.41
C ARG A 91 -26.47 -5.54 -10.85
N ALA A 92 -26.21 -6.55 -11.67
CA ALA A 92 -26.10 -7.92 -11.17
C ALA A 92 -25.03 -7.92 -10.08
N PRO A 93 -25.29 -8.53 -8.91
CA PRO A 93 -24.25 -8.65 -7.89
C PRO A 93 -23.09 -9.42 -8.52
N VAL A 94 -21.92 -8.78 -8.62
CA VAL A 94 -20.68 -9.50 -8.91
C VAL A 94 -20.54 -10.44 -7.72
N SER A 95 -20.73 -11.74 -7.97
CA SER A 95 -20.90 -12.76 -6.94
C SER A 95 -19.83 -12.61 -5.86
N GLN A 96 -20.30 -12.43 -4.62
CA GLN A 96 -19.54 -12.11 -3.41
C GLN A 96 -18.50 -13.14 -2.95
N ASN A 97 -18.20 -14.16 -3.76
CA ASN A 97 -17.24 -15.18 -3.37
C ASN A 97 -15.94 -14.97 -4.13
N PRO A 98 -14.84 -14.62 -3.43
CA PRO A 98 -13.47 -14.76 -3.97
C PRO A 98 -13.18 -16.18 -4.49
N MET A 99 -14.01 -17.16 -4.11
CA MET A 99 -13.95 -18.56 -4.52
C MET A 99 -14.68 -18.85 -5.86
N THR A 100 -15.61 -18.00 -6.31
CA THR A 100 -16.41 -18.27 -7.53
C THR A 100 -15.81 -17.70 -8.80
N ASP A 101 -14.89 -16.74 -8.69
CA ASP A 101 -14.07 -16.27 -9.81
C ASP A 101 -12.59 -16.61 -9.57
N PRO A 102 -12.14 -17.82 -9.96
CA PRO A 102 -10.74 -18.23 -9.86
C PRO A 102 -9.77 -17.21 -10.45
N ASN A 103 -10.18 -16.43 -11.44
CA ASN A 103 -9.34 -15.43 -12.10
C ASN A 103 -9.03 -14.20 -11.23
N MET A 104 -9.97 -13.68 -10.44
CA MET A 104 -9.71 -12.49 -9.61
C MET A 104 -8.87 -12.80 -8.37
N MET A 105 -9.11 -13.95 -7.73
CA MET A 105 -8.25 -14.43 -6.65
C MET A 105 -6.86 -14.79 -7.18
N THR A 106 -6.78 -15.41 -8.36
CA THR A 106 -5.50 -15.68 -9.02
C THR A 106 -4.75 -14.39 -9.34
N ASP A 107 -5.41 -13.33 -9.81
CA ASP A 107 -4.75 -12.05 -10.10
C ASP A 107 -4.15 -11.40 -8.84
N MET A 108 -4.88 -11.42 -7.72
CA MET A 108 -4.41 -10.88 -6.44
C MET A 108 -3.30 -11.73 -5.83
N LEU A 109 -3.46 -13.06 -5.83
CA LEU A 109 -2.44 -14.00 -5.37
C LEU A 109 -1.21 -13.94 -6.26
N LYS A 110 -1.37 -13.85 -7.58
CA LYS A 110 -0.27 -13.73 -8.54
C LYS A 110 0.51 -12.44 -8.30
N GLY A 111 -0.16 -11.33 -8.03
CA GLY A 111 0.51 -10.09 -7.62
C GLY A 111 1.37 -10.27 -6.37
N ASN A 112 0.81 -10.85 -5.30
CA ASN A 112 1.53 -11.02 -4.03
C ASN A 112 2.62 -12.11 -4.11
N VAL A 113 2.35 -13.23 -4.78
CA VAL A 113 3.29 -14.34 -4.99
C VAL A 113 4.44 -13.93 -5.90
N THR A 114 4.17 -13.23 -7.01
CA THR A 114 5.25 -12.73 -7.91
C THR A 114 6.17 -11.76 -7.17
N ASN A 115 5.68 -11.10 -6.12
CA ASN A 115 6.44 -10.19 -5.28
C ASN A 115 7.24 -10.88 -4.16
N VAL A 116 6.66 -11.89 -3.49
CA VAL A 116 7.28 -12.56 -2.34
C VAL A 116 8.16 -13.74 -2.75
N LEU A 117 7.78 -14.45 -3.82
CA LEU A 117 8.46 -15.67 -4.24
C LEU A 117 9.94 -15.46 -4.60
N PRO A 118 10.32 -14.43 -5.40
CA PRO A 118 11.73 -14.20 -5.70
C PRO A 118 12.57 -13.93 -4.45
N MET A 119 12.01 -13.20 -3.48
CA MET A 119 12.68 -12.87 -2.22
C MET A 119 12.98 -14.13 -1.39
N VAL A 120 12.00 -15.03 -1.28
CA VAL A 120 12.14 -16.29 -0.52
C VAL A 120 13.09 -17.26 -1.22
N LEU A 121 12.99 -17.40 -2.55
CA LEU A 121 13.86 -18.27 -3.33
C LEU A 121 15.34 -17.88 -3.19
N ILE A 122 15.65 -16.59 -3.33
CA ILE A 122 17.02 -16.08 -3.20
C ILE A 122 17.51 -16.21 -1.75
N GLY A 123 16.66 -15.94 -0.76
CA GLY A 123 17.00 -16.15 0.65
C GLY A 123 17.27 -17.63 0.97
N GLY A 124 16.54 -18.55 0.34
CA GLY A 124 16.78 -19.99 0.41
C GLY A 124 18.11 -20.39 -0.24
N TRP A 125 18.41 -19.85 -1.43
CA TRP A 125 19.66 -20.08 -2.13
C TRP A 125 20.88 -19.54 -1.36
N ILE A 126 20.80 -18.33 -0.81
CA ILE A 126 21.86 -17.74 0.04
C ILE A 126 22.07 -18.59 1.28
N ASN A 127 21.00 -19.07 1.92
CA ASN A 127 21.13 -19.95 3.08
C ASN A 127 21.77 -21.29 2.73
N TRP A 128 21.57 -21.82 1.53
CA TRP A 128 22.21 -23.06 1.09
C TRP A 128 23.69 -22.84 0.73
N MET A 129 23.99 -21.77 0.00
CA MET A 129 25.35 -21.45 -0.48
C MET A 129 26.27 -20.97 0.66
N PHE A 130 25.75 -20.12 1.55
CA PHE A 130 26.51 -19.48 2.63
C PHE A 130 26.06 -19.96 4.03
N SER A 131 25.89 -21.27 4.20
CA SER A 131 25.56 -21.88 5.51
C SER A 131 26.79 -22.15 6.37
N GLY A 132 26.61 -22.33 7.68
CA GLY A 132 27.64 -22.87 8.57
C GLY A 132 28.55 -21.85 9.26
N PHE A 133 28.37 -20.55 9.03
CA PHE A 133 29.18 -19.51 9.65
C PHE A 133 28.38 -18.23 9.99
N VAL A 134 28.96 -17.41 10.87
CA VAL A 134 28.42 -16.12 11.28
C VAL A 134 28.89 -15.03 10.30
N THR A 135 27.98 -14.17 9.85
CA THR A 135 28.31 -13.12 8.85
C THR A 135 28.66 -11.80 9.52
N THR A 136 27.82 -11.32 10.44
CA THR A 136 28.03 -10.02 11.08
C THR A 136 27.35 -9.96 12.45
N LYS A 137 27.69 -8.94 13.24
CA LYS A 137 27.04 -8.60 14.50
C LYS A 137 26.21 -7.34 14.31
N VAL A 138 24.95 -7.41 14.72
CA VAL A 138 24.04 -6.27 14.70
C VAL A 138 24.28 -5.40 15.95
N PRO A 139 24.28 -4.06 15.86
CA PRO A 139 24.67 -3.17 16.98
C PRO A 139 23.57 -2.96 18.03
N PHE A 140 22.46 -3.69 17.95
CA PHE A 140 21.34 -3.60 18.89
C PHE A 140 20.98 -4.98 19.45
N PRO A 141 20.53 -5.05 20.72
CA PRO A 141 20.16 -6.32 21.34
C PRO A 141 18.91 -6.91 20.69
N LEU A 142 18.95 -8.20 20.41
CA LEU A 142 17.85 -8.96 19.81
C LEU A 142 17.29 -9.97 20.82
N THR A 143 15.98 -10.21 20.78
CA THR A 143 15.36 -11.18 21.70
C THR A 143 15.71 -12.61 21.31
N LEU A 144 15.87 -13.48 22.32
CA LEU A 144 16.27 -14.88 22.11
C LEU A 144 15.28 -15.68 21.25
N ARG A 145 14.02 -15.25 21.16
CA ARG A 145 12.98 -15.90 20.34
C ARG A 145 13.24 -15.81 18.84
N PHE A 146 13.98 -14.79 18.39
CA PHE A 146 14.40 -14.66 16.99
C PHE A 146 15.64 -15.46 16.64
N LYS A 147 16.36 -15.99 17.65
CA LYS A 147 17.60 -16.75 17.46
C LYS A 147 17.50 -17.91 16.44
N PRO A 148 16.51 -18.83 16.48
CA PRO A 148 16.42 -19.91 15.50
C PRO A 148 16.20 -19.41 14.06
N MET A 149 15.60 -18.22 13.90
CA MET A 149 15.42 -17.59 12.60
C MET A 149 16.70 -16.87 12.13
N LEU A 150 17.39 -16.20 13.05
CA LEU A 150 18.57 -15.36 12.75
C LEU A 150 19.88 -16.13 12.59
N GLN A 151 19.94 -17.33 13.18
CA GLN A 151 21.12 -18.18 13.20
C GLN A 151 20.88 -19.50 12.49
N ARG A 152 20.01 -19.48 11.48
CA ARG A 152 19.77 -20.66 10.66
C ARG A 152 21.09 -21.13 10.02
N GLY A 153 21.44 -22.39 10.25
CA GLY A 153 22.72 -22.97 9.80
C GLY A 153 23.88 -22.84 10.80
N ILE A 154 23.64 -22.38 12.04
CA ILE A 154 24.66 -22.30 13.10
C ILE A 154 24.18 -23.12 14.31
N GLU A 155 24.98 -24.09 14.75
CA GLU A 155 24.59 -25.04 15.81
C GLU A 155 24.97 -24.58 17.24
N LEU A 156 25.38 -23.32 17.42
CA LEU A 156 25.79 -22.80 18.73
C LEU A 156 24.62 -22.25 19.58
N ALA A 157 24.10 -23.10 20.46
CA ALA A 157 23.00 -22.76 21.37
C ALA A 157 23.33 -21.65 22.40
N THR A 158 24.61 -21.36 22.67
CA THR A 158 25.05 -20.34 23.64
C THR A 158 25.38 -18.99 23.00
N LEU A 159 25.45 -18.90 21.66
CA LEU A 159 25.79 -17.66 20.96
C LEU A 159 24.73 -16.57 21.16
N ASP A 160 25.15 -15.32 21.31
CA ASP A 160 24.23 -14.19 21.43
C ASP A 160 23.41 -13.99 20.13
N ALA A 161 22.14 -13.62 20.25
CA ALA A 161 21.22 -13.44 19.12
C ALA A 161 21.59 -12.25 18.21
N ALA A 162 22.48 -11.36 18.67
CA ALA A 162 23.04 -10.26 17.88
C ALA A 162 23.94 -10.73 16.72
N TRP A 163 24.48 -11.95 16.80
CA TRP A 163 25.25 -12.56 15.72
C TRP A 163 24.30 -13.21 14.72
N VAL A 164 24.40 -12.79 13.45
CA VAL A 164 23.46 -13.17 12.41
C VAL A 164 24.12 -13.99 11.30
N SER A 165 23.35 -14.92 10.73
CA SER A 165 23.76 -15.69 9.56
C SER A 165 23.65 -14.88 8.26
N SER A 166 24.17 -15.45 7.17
CA SER A 166 24.12 -14.87 5.82
C SER A 166 22.69 -14.64 5.33
N ALA A 167 21.78 -15.55 5.64
CA ALA A 167 20.36 -15.44 5.27
C ALA A 167 19.69 -14.24 5.97
N SER A 168 20.01 -14.00 7.24
CA SER A 168 19.48 -12.87 7.99
C SER A 168 20.08 -11.55 7.53
N TRP A 169 21.37 -11.55 7.16
CA TRP A 169 22.00 -10.39 6.50
C TRP A 169 21.31 -10.06 5.17
N TYR A 170 20.97 -11.07 4.36
CA TYR A 170 20.18 -10.89 3.15
C TYR A 170 18.82 -10.23 3.43
N PHE A 171 18.04 -10.78 4.39
CA PHE A 171 16.73 -10.20 4.73
C PHE A 171 16.85 -8.76 5.23
N LEU A 172 17.88 -8.45 6.02
CA LEU A 172 18.16 -7.08 6.47
C LEU A 172 18.39 -6.15 5.26
N ASN A 173 19.19 -6.58 4.28
CA ASN A 173 19.40 -5.80 3.06
C ASN A 173 18.12 -5.63 2.22
N VAL A 174 17.29 -6.67 2.08
CA VAL A 174 16.04 -6.55 1.33
C VAL A 174 15.11 -5.50 1.96
N PHE A 175 15.03 -5.44 3.30
CA PHE A 175 14.21 -4.42 3.97
C PHE A 175 14.88 -3.04 4.01
N GLY A 176 16.21 -2.98 4.17
CA GLY A 176 16.95 -1.73 4.29
C GLY A 176 17.19 -1.00 2.96
N LEU A 177 17.36 -1.72 1.86
CA LEU A 177 17.63 -1.14 0.53
C LEU A 177 16.39 -0.51 -0.11
N ARG A 178 15.20 -0.67 0.48
CA ARG A 178 13.94 -0.10 -0.03
C ARG A 178 14.02 1.40 -0.28
N SER A 179 14.50 2.17 0.70
CA SER A 179 14.62 3.62 0.59
C SER A 179 15.68 4.04 -0.44
N ILE A 180 16.71 3.20 -0.63
CA ILE A 180 17.73 3.42 -1.65
C ILE A 180 17.13 3.17 -3.04
N TYR A 181 16.30 2.14 -3.21
CA TYR A 181 15.60 1.92 -4.48
C TYR A 181 14.66 3.07 -4.83
N THR A 182 13.94 3.66 -3.88
CA THR A 182 13.09 4.84 -4.15
C THR A 182 13.92 6.05 -4.57
N LEU A 183 15.14 6.20 -4.06
CA LEU A 183 16.03 7.29 -4.43
C LEU A 183 16.63 7.10 -5.84
N VAL A 184 16.95 5.86 -6.20
CA VAL A 184 17.56 5.52 -7.50
C VAL A 184 16.52 5.42 -8.62
N LEU A 185 15.34 4.85 -8.34
CA LEU A 185 14.31 4.52 -9.34
C LEU A 185 13.12 5.51 -9.32
N GLY A 186 13.05 6.40 -8.35
CA GLY A 186 11.96 7.37 -8.20
C GLY A 186 10.69 6.82 -7.56
N GLU A 187 9.62 7.62 -7.58
CA GLU A 187 8.38 7.40 -6.82
C GLU A 187 7.50 6.26 -7.39
N SER A 188 7.73 5.84 -8.64
CA SER A 188 7.04 4.72 -9.30
C SER A 188 7.72 3.36 -9.04
N ASN A 189 8.30 3.17 -7.86
CA ASN A 189 9.04 1.95 -7.57
C ASN A 189 8.11 0.75 -7.30
N ALA A 190 7.86 -0.07 -8.31
CA ALA A 190 7.13 -1.33 -8.19
C ALA A 190 7.81 -2.37 -7.27
N ALA A 191 9.10 -2.18 -6.92
CA ALA A 191 9.77 -3.03 -5.93
C ALA A 191 9.37 -2.69 -4.48
N ASP A 192 8.69 -1.56 -4.25
CA ASP A 192 8.21 -1.18 -2.93
C ASP A 192 6.88 -1.88 -2.57
N THR A 193 6.99 -3.12 -2.12
CA THR A 193 5.83 -3.96 -1.76
C THR A 193 5.40 -3.83 -0.30
N SER A 194 6.23 -3.28 0.60
CA SER A 194 5.85 -3.27 2.03
C SER A 194 4.79 -2.22 2.36
N ARG A 195 4.59 -1.20 1.50
CA ARG A 195 3.40 -0.32 1.57
C ARG A 195 2.12 -1.12 1.29
N LEU A 196 2.10 -1.93 0.24
CA LEU A 196 0.97 -2.80 -0.09
C LEU A 196 0.71 -3.87 0.98
N LEU A 197 1.77 -4.47 1.54
CA LEU A 197 1.63 -5.46 2.61
C LEU A 197 1.14 -4.81 3.92
N GLN A 198 1.63 -3.61 4.24
CA GLN A 198 1.15 -2.83 5.38
C GLN A 198 -0.28 -2.32 5.18
N ASP A 199 -0.67 -1.98 3.95
CA ASP A 199 -2.05 -1.62 3.57
C ASP A 199 -3.01 -2.82 3.61
N GLN A 200 -2.49 -4.03 3.35
CA GLN A 200 -3.23 -5.27 3.47
C GLN A 200 -3.42 -5.68 4.95
N VAL A 201 -2.45 -5.40 5.81
CA VAL A 201 -2.52 -5.64 7.25
C VAL A 201 -3.28 -4.53 7.99
N SER A 202 -3.26 -3.29 7.50
CA SER A 202 -3.99 -2.14 8.07
C SER A 202 -5.46 -2.08 7.66
N GLY A 203 -5.93 -3.00 6.80
CA GLY A 203 -7.33 -3.10 6.38
C GLY A 203 -7.83 -1.90 5.55
N ALA A 204 -6.98 -0.92 5.26
CA ALA A 204 -7.36 0.35 4.63
C ALA A 204 -7.63 0.21 3.12
N ALA A 205 -7.04 -0.79 2.46
CA ALA A 205 -7.24 -1.03 1.02
C ALA A 205 -8.51 -1.85 0.68
N MET A 206 -9.30 -2.26 1.69
CA MET A 206 -10.56 -3.01 1.53
C MET A 206 -11.81 -2.12 1.56
N SER A 207 -11.66 -0.79 1.41
CA SER A 207 -12.78 0.15 1.57
C SER A 207 -13.63 0.38 0.32
N MET A 208 -13.46 -0.40 -0.74
CA MET A 208 -14.47 -0.49 -1.80
C MET A 208 -15.22 -1.80 -1.61
N PRO A 209 -16.50 -1.75 -1.19
CA PRO A 209 -17.34 -2.94 -1.15
C PRO A 209 -17.31 -3.59 -2.54
N PRO A 210 -16.99 -4.89 -2.63
CA PRO A 210 -16.99 -5.62 -3.91
C PRO A 210 -18.39 -5.74 -4.51
N ASP A 211 -19.44 -5.38 -3.75
CA ASP A 211 -20.81 -5.32 -4.22
C ASP A 211 -21.22 -3.87 -4.54
N PRO A 212 -21.40 -3.52 -5.84
CA PRO A 212 -21.93 -2.22 -6.26
C PRO A 212 -23.25 -1.87 -5.60
N LYS A 213 -24.10 -2.86 -5.29
CA LYS A 213 -25.42 -2.62 -4.69
C LYS A 213 -25.31 -2.17 -3.24
N ALA A 214 -24.46 -2.84 -2.44
CA ALA A 214 -24.18 -2.41 -1.08
C ALA A 214 -23.51 -1.03 -1.06
N ALA A 215 -22.56 -0.80 -1.98
CA ALA A 215 -21.89 0.50 -2.13
C ALA A 215 -22.88 1.62 -2.47
N PHE A 216 -23.77 1.42 -3.46
CA PHE A 216 -24.80 2.40 -3.82
C PHE A 216 -25.79 2.66 -2.69
N LYS A 217 -26.20 1.62 -1.95
CA LYS A 217 -27.07 1.78 -0.78
C LYS A 217 -26.39 2.62 0.31
N SER A 218 -25.12 2.35 0.60
CA SER A 218 -24.37 3.11 1.60
C SER A 218 -24.18 4.58 1.22
N GLU A 219 -23.90 4.88 -0.06
CA GLU A 219 -23.79 6.25 -0.54
C GLU A 219 -25.14 6.97 -0.58
N TRP A 220 -26.22 6.26 -0.92
CA TRP A 220 -27.59 6.80 -0.86
C TRP A 220 -27.96 7.22 0.57
N GLU A 221 -27.73 6.34 1.55
CA GLU A 221 -27.97 6.63 2.98
C GLU A 221 -27.11 7.79 3.47
N ALA A 222 -25.81 7.80 3.12
CA ALA A 222 -24.89 8.86 3.52
C ALA A 222 -25.25 10.23 2.92
N LEU A 223 -25.72 10.26 1.67
CA LEU A 223 -26.12 11.50 1.00
C LEU A 223 -27.48 12.01 1.49
N GLU A 224 -28.35 11.12 1.97
CA GLU A 224 -29.67 11.49 2.52
C GLU A 224 -29.53 12.20 3.87
N ILE A 225 -28.59 11.73 4.70
CA ILE A 225 -28.30 12.34 6.02
C ILE A 225 -27.62 13.70 5.88
N TYR A 226 -26.93 13.96 4.76
CA TYR A 226 -26.16 15.18 4.61
C TYR A 226 -27.03 16.42 4.37
N GLU A 227 -26.85 17.43 5.23
CA GLU A 227 -27.46 18.74 5.09
C GLU A 227 -26.48 19.75 4.50
N HIS A 228 -26.99 20.59 3.60
CA HIS A 228 -26.20 21.60 2.93
C HIS A 228 -25.95 22.81 3.84
N ASN A 229 -24.69 22.98 4.24
CA ASN A 229 -24.21 24.17 4.91
C ASN A 229 -23.51 25.10 3.90
N TRP A 230 -23.97 26.35 3.77
CA TRP A 230 -23.44 27.29 2.79
C TRP A 230 -22.16 27.95 3.34
N ALA A 231 -21.00 27.47 2.92
CA ALA A 231 -19.71 27.98 3.42
C ALA A 231 -19.45 29.44 3.00
N LEU A 232 -20.07 29.89 1.91
CA LEU A 232 -19.92 31.25 1.39
C LEU A 232 -20.93 32.24 2.02
N GLN A 233 -21.60 31.86 3.10
CA GLN A 233 -22.56 32.76 3.75
C GLN A 233 -21.82 33.85 4.53
N GLY A 234 -22.03 35.11 4.15
CA GLY A 234 -21.40 36.24 4.85
C GLY A 234 -19.94 36.49 4.46
N ILE A 235 -19.48 35.89 3.35
CA ILE A 235 -18.13 36.13 2.82
C ILE A 235 -17.91 37.61 2.47
N GLU A 236 -18.96 38.34 2.12
CA GLU A 236 -18.92 39.78 1.86
C GLU A 236 -18.56 40.57 3.12
N ALA A 237 -19.08 40.16 4.28
CA ALA A 237 -18.78 40.80 5.55
C ALA A 237 -17.34 40.51 6.00
N ASP A 238 -16.87 39.28 5.82
CA ASP A 238 -15.49 38.88 6.10
C ASP A 238 -14.49 39.59 5.19
N LEU A 239 -14.81 39.73 3.90
CA LEU A 239 -13.98 40.42 2.92
C LEU A 239 -13.85 41.92 3.24
N ILE A 240 -14.96 42.56 3.61
CA ILE A 240 -14.98 43.99 4.01
C ILE A 240 -14.30 44.19 5.37
N GLY A 241 -14.47 43.25 6.31
CA GLY A 241 -13.83 43.26 7.62
C GLY A 241 -12.30 43.14 7.54
N SER A 242 -11.81 42.30 6.63
CA SER A 242 -10.38 42.08 6.41
C SER A 242 -9.67 43.32 5.84
N GLN A 243 -10.31 44.07 4.93
CA GLN A 243 -9.76 45.33 4.37
C GLN A 243 -9.52 46.43 5.42
N ARG A 244 -10.21 46.41 6.57
CA ARG A 244 -9.98 47.38 7.66
C ARG A 244 -8.75 47.05 8.52
N SER A 245 -8.26 45.81 8.50
CA SER A 245 -7.11 45.41 9.31
C SER A 245 -5.76 45.88 8.76
N GLU A 246 -5.66 46.15 7.45
CA GLU A 246 -4.42 46.64 6.82
C GLU A 246 -4.23 48.17 6.91
N THR A 247 -5.27 48.92 7.27
CA THR A 247 -5.22 50.40 7.33
C THR A 247 -5.01 50.97 8.75
N SER A 248 -4.90 50.13 9.78
CA SER A 248 -4.73 50.56 11.19
C SER A 248 -3.35 50.25 11.81
N SER A 249 -2.30 50.13 10.99
CA SER A 249 -0.90 50.15 11.45
C SER A 249 -0.14 51.30 10.78
N LYS A 250 -0.32 52.51 11.31
CA LYS A 250 0.63 53.63 11.23
C LYS A 250 0.64 54.36 12.55
#